data_AF-A0A7C5KHB2-F1
#
_entry.id   AF-A0A7C5KHB2-F1
#
_cell.length_a   1.000
_cell.length_b   1.000
_cell.length_c   1.000
_cell.angle_alpha   90.00
_cell.angle_beta   90.00
_cell.angle_gamma   90.00
#
_symmetry.space_group_name_H-M   'P 1'
#
loop_
_entity.id
_entity.type
_entity.pdbx_description
1 polymer ?
#
loop_
_entity_poly.entity_id
_entity_poly.type
_entity_poly.pdbx_seq_one_letter_code
_entity_poly.pdbx_strand_id
1 'polypeptide(L)' 'MFKAAHQSPRWLPALWLGLAALLLVGCGEPPWNDPWPGEDSSRAIFFSSFSERPKYLDPARSYSSNEWAFISQVYEPPLQ' A
#
# COMPACT_ATOMS: atom_id res chain seq x y z
N MET A 1 9.68 8.08 62.51
CA MET A 1 8.97 7.96 61.21
C MET A 1 9.96 8.27 60.09
N PHE A 2 10.67 7.27 59.57
CA PHE A 2 11.60 7.46 58.46
C PHE A 2 10.83 7.35 57.14
N LYS A 3 10.71 8.47 56.42
CA LYS A 3 10.15 8.51 55.07
C LYS A 3 11.26 8.00 54.13
N ALA A 4 11.14 6.76 53.65
CA ALA A 4 12.03 6.25 52.62
C ALA A 4 11.84 7.10 51.35
N ALA A 5 12.85 7.91 51.02
CA ALA A 5 12.85 8.68 49.79
C ALA A 5 13.02 7.70 48.62
N HIS A 6 11.92 7.42 47.92
CA HIS A 6 11.95 6.59 46.72
C HIS A 6 12.61 7.41 45.60
N GLN A 7 13.94 7.36 45.51
CA GLN A 7 14.69 8.00 44.43
C GLN A 7 14.44 7.21 43.15
N SER A 8 13.70 7.79 42.21
CA SER A 8 13.49 7.16 40.91
C SER A 8 14.81 7.12 40.15
N PRO A 9 15.13 5.98 39.51
CA PRO A 9 16.36 5.86 38.76
C PRO A 9 16.46 6.91 37.64
N ARG A 10 17.56 7.68 37.61
CA ARG A 10 17.79 8.77 36.65
C ARG A 10 17.86 8.32 35.17
N TRP A 11 17.91 7.00 34.91
CA TRP A 11 17.95 6.39 33.58
C TRP A 11 16.57 6.08 32.99
N LEU A 12 15.49 6.13 33.78
CA LEU A 12 14.11 5.94 33.30
C LEU A 12 13.74 6.81 32.08
N PRO A 13 13.98 8.14 32.07
CA PRO A 13 13.62 8.96 30.90
C PRO A 13 14.45 8.62 29.66
N ALA A 14 15.71 8.20 29.83
CA ALA A 14 16.56 7.77 28.72
C ALA A 14 16.04 6.47 28.07
N LEU A 15 15.53 5.53 28.88
CA LEU A 15 14.86 4.33 28.35
C LEU A 15 13.58 4.67 27.59
N TRP A 16 12.76 5.59 28.11
CA TRP A 16 11.53 6.02 27.41
C TRP A 16 11.84 6.71 26.08
N LEU A 17 12.87 7.57 26.05
CA LEU A 17 13.34 8.19 24.80
C LEU A 17 13.91 7.16 23.83
N GLY A 18 14.69 6.19 24.31
CA GLY A 18 15.21 5.10 23.50
C GLY A 18 14.10 4.23 22.91
N LEU A 19 13.08 3.89 23.71
CA LEU A 19 11.92 3.14 23.25
C LEU A 19 11.11 3.94 22.21
N ALA A 20 10.90 5.24 22.42
CA ALA A 20 10.23 6.09 21.45
C ALA A 20 11.00 6.17 20.12
N ALA A 21 12.34 6.24 20.17
CA ALA A 21 13.18 6.21 18.98
C ALA A 21 13.11 4.85 18.24
N LEU A 22 13.07 3.74 18.97
CA LEU A 22 12.88 2.39 18.40
C LEU A 22 11.54 2.24 17.66
N LEU A 23 10.48 2.88 18.15
CA LEU A 23 9.16 2.85 17.49
C LEU A 23 9.12 3.63 16.17
N LEU A 24 10.05 4.56 15.95
CA LEU A 24 10.14 5.36 14.71
C LEU A 24 10.82 4.61 13.55
N VAL A 25 11.45 3.46 13.80
CA VAL A 25 12.18 2.69 12.77
C VAL A 25 11.26 2.15 11.66
N GLY A 26 9.95 2.05 11.90
CA GLY A 26 8.98 1.62 10.88
C GLY A 26 8.47 2.72 9.94
N CYS A 27 8.92 3.98 10.08
CA CYS A 27 8.53 5.06 9.17
C CYS A 27 9.51 5.17 7.99
N GLY A 28 9.00 5.11 6.76
CA GLY A 28 9.73 5.58 5.57
C GLY A 28 9.90 4.55 4.45
N GLU A 29 9.72 3.25 4.71
CA GLU A 29 9.69 2.24 3.66
C GLU A 29 8.27 2.04 3.11
N PRO A 30 8.10 1.90 1.78
CA PRO A 30 6.84 1.48 1.20
C PRO A 30 6.38 0.15 1.80
N PRO A 31 5.06 -0.12 1.86
CA PRO A 31 4.59 -1.41 2.31
C PRO A 31 5.17 -2.52 1.41
N TRP A 32 5.51 -3.66 2.00
CA TRP A 32 6.04 -4.81 1.26
C TRP A 32 5.14 -5.19 0.06
N ASN A 33 3.83 -5.02 0.23
CA ASN A 33 2.79 -5.30 -0.76
C ASN A 33 2.20 -4.02 -1.37
N ASP A 34 3.02 -3.00 -1.60
CA ASP A 34 2.60 -1.78 -2.29
C ASP A 34 2.18 -2.10 -3.74
N PRO A 35 0.90 -1.92 -4.11
CA PRO A 35 0.48 -2.10 -5.49
C PRO A 35 0.93 -0.96 -6.41
N TRP A 36 1.46 0.15 -5.85
CA TRP A 36 1.80 1.38 -6.58
C TRP A 36 3.25 1.80 -6.33
N PRO A 37 4.23 1.07 -6.87
CA PRO A 37 5.63 1.36 -6.60
C PRO A 37 6.00 2.76 -7.06
N GLY A 38 6.71 3.51 -6.21
CA GLY A 38 7.02 4.92 -6.45
C GLY A 38 7.80 5.18 -7.75
N GLU A 39 8.54 4.19 -8.24
CA GLU A 39 9.26 4.23 -9.53
C GLU A 39 8.33 4.43 -10.74
N ASP A 40 7.08 3.97 -10.65
CA ASP A 40 6.08 4.07 -11.71
C ASP A 40 5.23 5.35 -11.61
N SER A 41 5.41 6.18 -10.58
CA SER A 41 4.58 7.38 -10.30
C SER A 41 4.54 8.42 -11.43
N SER A 42 5.55 8.45 -12.30
CA SER A 42 5.63 9.37 -13.44
C SER A 42 5.09 8.77 -14.75
N ARG A 43 4.64 7.51 -14.72
CA ARG A 43 4.24 6.75 -15.90
C ARG A 43 2.72 6.68 -15.99
N ALA A 44 2.21 6.60 -17.21
CA ALA A 44 0.79 6.41 -17.47
C ALA A 44 0.42 4.92 -17.31
N ILE A 45 0.43 4.43 -16.06
CA ILE A 45 0.08 3.04 -15.73
C ILE A 45 -1.20 3.05 -14.91
N PHE A 46 -2.19 2.29 -15.37
CA PHE A 46 -3.43 2.07 -14.64
C PHE A 46 -3.40 0.68 -13.98
N PHE A 47 -3.25 0.64 -12.66
CA PHE A 47 -3.32 -0.62 -11.90
C PHE A 47 -4.77 -0.85 -11.45
N SER A 48 -5.25 -2.08 -11.59
CA SER A 48 -6.61 -2.46 -11.19
C SER A 48 -6.67 -3.93 -10.81
N SER A 49 -7.73 -4.34 -10.12
CA SER A 49 -7.97 -5.73 -9.73
C SER A 49 -9.06 -6.37 -10.58
N PHE A 50 -9.06 -7.70 -10.63
CA PHE A 50 -10.09 -8.49 -11.30
C PHE A 50 -10.48 -9.69 -10.43
N SER A 51 -11.75 -10.09 -10.49
CA SER A 51 -12.26 -11.22 -9.69
C SER A 51 -11.94 -12.59 -10.29
N GLU A 52 -11.78 -12.68 -11.61
CA GLU A 52 -11.37 -13.87 -12.35
C GLU A 52 -10.42 -13.48 -13.48
N ARG A 53 -9.44 -14.34 -13.78
CA ARG A 53 -8.47 -14.15 -14.85
C ARG A 53 -9.17 -13.95 -16.21
N PRO A 54 -8.83 -12.90 -16.99
CA PRO A 54 -9.27 -12.73 -18.37
C PRO A 54 -8.92 -13.96 -19.24
N LYS A 55 -9.90 -14.48 -19.98
CA LYS A 55 -9.75 -15.61 -20.92
C LYS A 55 -9.51 -15.10 -22.34
N TYR A 56 -10.13 -13.99 -22.69
CA TYR A 56 -10.04 -13.36 -23.99
C TYR A 56 -9.71 -11.87 -23.86
N LEU A 57 -8.91 -11.35 -24.80
CA LEU A 57 -8.63 -9.93 -24.99
C LEU A 57 -9.09 -9.44 -26.37
N ASP A 58 -9.90 -10.25 -27.04
CA ASP A 58 -10.53 -9.93 -28.31
C ASP A 58 -11.97 -9.45 -28.03
N PRO A 59 -12.32 -8.20 -28.39
CA PRO A 59 -13.65 -7.65 -28.13
C PRO A 59 -14.79 -8.47 -28.73
N ALA A 60 -14.57 -9.19 -29.83
CA ALA A 60 -15.61 -10.01 -30.45
C ALA A 60 -15.91 -11.31 -29.67
N ARG A 61 -15.04 -11.70 -28.73
CA ARG A 61 -15.11 -12.96 -27.98
C ARG A 61 -15.33 -12.77 -26.48
N SER A 62 -15.08 -11.57 -25.96
CA SER A 62 -15.24 -11.26 -24.55
C SER A 62 -16.70 -11.05 -24.16
N TYR A 63 -17.14 -11.78 -23.14
CA TYR A 63 -18.48 -11.66 -22.54
C TYR A 63 -18.43 -11.43 -21.02
N SER A 64 -17.24 -11.19 -20.46
CA SER A 64 -17.04 -10.92 -19.04
C SER A 64 -16.81 -9.42 -18.79
N SER A 65 -17.44 -8.89 -17.75
CA SER A 65 -17.23 -7.50 -17.31
C SER A 65 -15.77 -7.22 -16.91
N ASN A 66 -15.07 -8.20 -16.33
CA ASN A 66 -13.65 -8.08 -15.99
C ASN A 66 -12.79 -7.84 -17.24
N GLU A 67 -13.10 -8.51 -18.36
CA GLU A 67 -12.34 -8.36 -19.61
C GLU A 67 -12.58 -6.98 -20.23
N TRP A 68 -13.81 -6.45 -20.09
CA TRP A 68 -14.20 -5.15 -20.64
C TRP A 68 -13.49 -3.97 -19.96
N ALA A 69 -13.11 -4.11 -18.69
CA ALA A 69 -12.27 -3.13 -18.01
C ALA A 69 -10.89 -2.95 -18.67
N PHE A 70 -10.36 -3.98 -19.35
CA PHE A 70 -9.09 -3.90 -20.08
C PHE A 70 -9.30 -3.50 -21.55
N ILE A 71 -10.25 -4.11 -22.25
CA ILE A 71 -10.39 -3.94 -23.70
C ILE A 71 -10.83 -2.51 -24.05
N SER A 72 -11.68 -1.89 -23.23
CA SER A 72 -12.12 -0.49 -23.42
C SER A 72 -10.99 0.54 -23.31
N GLN A 73 -9.82 0.18 -22.77
CA GLN A 73 -8.64 1.05 -22.77
C GLN A 73 -7.95 1.12 -24.14
N VAL A 74 -8.27 0.19 -25.06
CA VAL A 74 -7.62 0.06 -26.38
C VAL A 74 -8.61 0.28 -27.52
N TYR A 75 -9.83 -0.24 -27.39
CA TYR A 75 -10.87 -0.16 -28.42
C TYR A 75 -12.03 0.72 -27.98
N GLU A 76 -12.38 1.70 -28.82
CA GLU A 76 -13.59 2.48 -28.67
C GLU A 76 -14.73 1.85 -29.49
N PRO A 77 -15.87 1.48 -28.88
CA PRO A 77 -17.01 0.95 -29.62
C PRO A 77 -17.68 2.04 -30.48
N PRO A 78 -18.24 1.70 -31.64
CA PRO A 78 -19.07 2.64 -32.39
C PRO A 78 -20.28 3.05 -31.55
N LEU A 79 -20.66 4.32 -31.64
CA LEU A 79 -21.89 4.82 -31.02
C LEU A 79 -23.10 4.07 -31.59
N GLN A 80 -24.03 3.66 -30.71
CA GLN A 80 -25.29 3.03 -31.09
C GLN A 80 -26.40 4.05 -31.32
#